data_AF-A0A6N1DU17-F1
#
_entry.id   AF-A0A6N1DU17-F1
#
_cell.length_a   1.000
_cell.length_b   1.000
_cell.length_c   1.000
_cell.angle_alpha   90.00
_cell.angle_beta   90.00
_cell.angle_gamma   90.00
#
_symmetry.space_group_name_H-M   'P 1'
#
loop_
_entity.id
_entity.type
_entity.pdbx_description
1 polymer ?
#
loop_
_entity_poly.entity_id
_entity_poly.type
_entity_poly.pdbx_seq_one_letter_code
_entity_poly.pdbx_strand_id
1 'polypeptide(L)'
;MIALKRLPLWLGAALAISGCTYIPPPDGPRYGSARIAAPTAAQAAQIEHALDGGYYEWVLAAIATLPNEHPDYQRWQRELPEIRTRAASYERAKVRRGEDQLEAGAIHEALQTFTRGLEKLPSSEALKKAHKAAEARRMQREVELTRMLTIEQAQWLLNEGRLVSALAELAPGDEALRERVVHNQTAQARVAGRLGRMGGEALQENNLAAAEKLFALALALNPESGLEQNLAEVRSTQRARAVSAEQEQRRRVARTREAEAERLATSADAALQQGALVEAGELLQRLEALEGAARHAEDLRIRLQAAIAERVERDLERGRVLYSRGAIDAALDIWRPLQAVAPEHPELRANVERAERVLERLRQLRGRES
;
A
#
# COMPACT_ATOMS: atom_id res chain seq x y z
N MET A 1 -38.37 -4.36 5.05
CA MET A 1 -38.12 -5.20 6.25
C MET A 1 -36.67 -5.05 6.65
N ILE A 2 -36.43 -4.34 7.76
CA ILE A 2 -35.11 -3.90 8.22
C ILE A 2 -34.54 -5.00 9.13
N ALA A 3 -33.49 -5.68 8.69
CA ALA A 3 -32.80 -6.68 9.51
C ALA A 3 -31.73 -6.00 10.37
N LEU A 4 -31.93 -6.03 11.69
CA LEU A 4 -30.98 -5.54 12.69
C LEU A 4 -29.65 -6.32 12.61
N LYS A 5 -28.55 -5.57 12.43
CA LYS A 5 -27.19 -6.05 12.64
C LYS A 5 -26.97 -6.31 14.14
N ARG A 6 -26.77 -7.57 14.51
CA ARG A 6 -26.23 -7.95 15.83
C ARG A 6 -24.72 -7.74 15.83
N LEU A 7 -24.27 -6.83 16.70
CA LEU A 7 -22.85 -6.67 17.07
C LEU A 7 -22.39 -7.89 17.88
N PRO A 8 -21.19 -8.44 17.66
CA PRO A 8 -20.61 -9.41 18.57
C PRO A 8 -20.06 -8.68 19.81
N LEU A 9 -20.64 -9.01 20.96
CA LEU A 9 -20.08 -8.73 22.29
C LEU A 9 -18.73 -9.44 22.40
N TRP A 10 -17.66 -8.65 22.42
CA TRP A 10 -16.35 -9.11 22.87
C TRP A 10 -16.43 -9.44 24.36
N LEU A 11 -16.62 -10.72 24.69
CA LEU A 11 -16.34 -11.24 26.02
C LEU A 11 -14.82 -11.21 26.20
N GLY A 12 -14.35 -10.16 26.86
CA GLY A 12 -12.99 -10.09 27.37
C GLY A 12 -12.75 -11.24 28.34
N ALA A 13 -11.93 -12.19 27.92
CA ALA A 13 -11.32 -13.15 28.82
C ALA A 13 -10.38 -12.37 29.74
N ALA A 14 -10.83 -12.11 30.97
CA ALA A 14 -10.02 -11.58 32.03
C ALA A 14 -8.95 -12.63 32.39
N LEU A 15 -7.76 -12.51 31.79
CA LEU A 15 -6.55 -13.13 32.30
C LEU A 15 -6.26 -12.49 33.65
N ALA A 16 -6.48 -13.25 34.72
CA ALA A 16 -6.03 -12.94 36.06
C ALA A 16 -4.50 -12.82 36.03
N ILE A 17 -4.02 -11.58 35.92
CA ILE A 17 -2.61 -11.25 36.11
C ILE A 17 -2.31 -11.59 37.58
N SER A 18 -1.56 -12.67 37.78
CA SER A 18 -0.94 -12.97 39.07
C SER A 18 -0.17 -11.74 39.52
N GLY A 19 -0.58 -11.20 40.66
CA GLY A 19 -0.06 -9.96 41.20
C GLY A 19 1.45 -10.03 41.37
N CYS A 20 2.17 -9.26 40.57
CA CYS A 20 3.43 -8.69 41.01
C CYS A 20 3.10 -7.82 42.22
N THR A 21 3.52 -8.28 43.40
CA THR A 21 3.56 -7.47 44.61
C THR A 21 4.38 -6.23 44.31
N TYR A 22 3.70 -5.10 44.16
CA TYR A 22 4.30 -3.79 44.23
C TYR A 22 4.95 -3.68 45.61
N ILE A 23 6.28 -3.78 45.66
CA ILE A 23 7.07 -3.41 46.82
C ILE A 23 7.11 -1.87 46.77
N PRO A 24 6.36 -1.17 47.64
CA PRO A 24 6.41 0.28 47.67
C PRO A 24 7.85 0.73 47.97
N PRO A 25 8.28 1.90 47.47
CA PRO A 25 9.51 2.51 47.94
C PRO A 25 9.47 2.63 49.48
N PRO A 26 10.63 2.55 50.15
CA PRO A 26 10.71 2.61 51.60
C PRO A 26 9.99 3.86 52.13
N ASP A 27 8.95 3.62 52.91
CA ASP A 27 8.16 4.57 53.70
C ASP A 27 8.01 5.99 53.12
N GLY A 28 7.10 6.12 52.18
CA GLY A 28 6.41 7.40 51.98
C GLY A 28 5.68 7.80 53.27
N PRO A 29 5.76 9.06 53.72
CA PRO A 29 5.21 9.49 55.00
C PRO A 29 3.70 9.21 55.06
N ARG A 30 3.30 8.45 56.08
CA ARG A 30 1.89 8.23 56.43
C ARG A 30 1.26 9.58 56.77
N TYR A 31 0.30 10.03 55.95
CA TYR A 31 -0.50 11.24 56.17
C TYR A 31 -1.43 11.05 57.38
N GLY A 32 -0.86 11.16 58.58
CA GLY A 32 -1.59 11.54 59.79
C GLY A 32 -1.67 13.07 59.85
N SER A 33 -2.82 13.59 60.24
CA SER A 33 -3.13 15.02 60.41
C SER A 33 -2.28 15.68 61.52
N ALA A 34 -0.99 15.83 61.27
CA ALA A 34 -0.06 16.57 62.11
C ALA A 34 -0.07 18.05 61.71
N ARG A 35 -0.05 18.92 62.71
CA ARG A 35 0.18 20.37 62.59
C ARG A 35 1.28 20.65 61.57
N ILE A 36 1.02 21.58 60.65
CA ILE A 36 1.94 22.05 59.62
C ILE A 36 3.18 22.63 60.33
N ALA A 37 4.20 21.80 60.52
CA ALA A 37 5.53 22.27 60.87
C ALA A 37 6.00 23.19 59.74
N ALA A 38 6.64 24.31 60.09
CA ALA A 38 7.22 25.22 59.12
C ALA A 38 8.03 24.43 58.09
N PRO A 39 7.91 24.74 56.79
CA PRO A 39 8.64 24.00 55.78
C PRO A 39 10.15 24.09 56.06
N THR A 40 10.79 22.93 56.16
CA THR A 40 12.16 22.81 56.66
C THR A 40 13.16 22.81 55.51
N ALA A 41 14.40 23.25 55.77
CA ALA A 41 15.52 23.14 54.83
C ALA A 41 15.73 21.70 54.27
N ALA A 42 15.20 20.69 54.95
CA ALA A 42 15.17 19.30 54.47
C ALA A 42 14.32 19.11 53.20
N GLN A 43 13.25 19.89 52.99
CA GLN A 43 12.42 19.81 51.78
C GLN A 43 13.18 20.32 50.56
N ALA A 44 13.93 21.42 50.68
CA ALA A 44 14.77 21.94 49.61
C ALA A 44 15.86 20.93 49.19
N ALA A 45 16.52 20.28 50.16
CA ALA A 45 17.52 19.23 49.88
C ALA A 45 16.91 18.00 49.18
N GLN A 46 15.66 17.64 49.50
CA GLN A 46 14.93 16.57 48.80
C GLN A 46 14.58 16.96 47.35
N ILE A 47 14.18 18.22 47.10
CA ILE A 47 13.96 18.77 45.75
C ILE A 47 15.23 18.70 44.91
N GLU A 48 16.35 19.15 45.44
CA GLU A 48 17.65 19.07 44.76
C GLU A 48 18.05 17.63 44.46
N HIS A 49 18.00 16.74 45.45
CA HIS A 49 18.34 15.33 45.27
C HIS A 49 17.44 14.64 44.21
N ALA A 50 16.15 14.93 44.21
CA ALA A 50 15.22 14.38 43.23
C ALA A 50 15.45 14.95 41.82
N LEU A 51 15.82 16.22 41.71
CA LEU A 51 16.19 16.86 40.45
C LEU A 51 17.46 16.21 39.86
N ASP A 52 18.47 15.93 40.69
CA ASP A 52 19.68 15.21 40.30
C ASP A 52 19.37 13.76 39.87
N GLY A 53 18.41 13.11 40.53
CA GLY A 53 17.87 11.81 40.13
C GLY A 53 17.03 11.86 38.83
N GLY A 54 16.66 13.04 38.36
CA GLY A 54 15.81 13.27 37.20
C GLY A 54 14.33 12.97 37.44
N TYR A 55 13.87 12.97 38.69
CA TYR A 55 12.46 12.76 39.07
C TYR A 55 11.64 14.04 38.86
N TYR A 56 11.57 14.48 37.61
CA TYR A 56 11.02 15.77 37.23
C TYR A 56 9.56 15.97 37.67
N GLU A 57 8.71 14.94 37.60
CA GLU A 57 7.30 15.07 38.00
C GLU A 57 7.17 15.37 39.49
N TRP A 58 7.93 14.63 40.32
CA TRP A 58 7.94 14.82 41.76
C TRP A 58 8.47 16.21 42.13
N VAL A 59 9.56 16.65 41.47
CA VAL A 59 10.13 18.00 41.65
C VAL A 59 9.11 19.08 41.29
N LEU A 60 8.44 18.96 40.13
CA LEU A 60 7.44 19.94 39.69
C LEU A 60 6.24 20.00 40.65
N ALA A 61 5.78 18.85 41.15
CA ALA A 61 4.71 18.77 42.14
C ALA A 61 5.13 19.37 43.49
N ALA A 62 6.35 19.08 43.95
CA ALA A 62 6.89 19.61 45.21
C ALA A 62 7.07 21.13 45.17
N ILE A 63 7.54 21.69 44.06
CA ILE A 63 7.64 23.15 43.87
C ILE A 63 6.24 23.78 43.82
N ALA A 64 5.26 23.13 43.18
CA ALA A 64 3.90 23.64 43.07
C ALA A 64 3.15 23.70 44.43
N THR A 65 3.51 22.84 45.38
CA THR A 65 2.92 22.80 46.73
C THR A 65 3.72 23.60 47.77
N LEU A 66 4.84 24.21 47.36
CA LEU A 66 5.71 24.95 48.26
C LEU A 66 5.04 26.26 48.73
N PRO A 67 4.97 26.54 50.05
CA PRO A 67 4.42 27.79 50.57
C PRO A 67 5.21 29.02 50.09
N ASN A 68 4.54 30.14 49.87
CA ASN A 68 5.17 31.39 49.44
C ASN A 68 6.16 31.95 50.48
N GLU A 69 5.95 31.60 51.76
CA GLU A 69 6.80 31.98 52.90
C GLU A 69 8.06 31.11 53.02
N HIS A 70 8.20 30.06 52.21
CA HIS A 70 9.40 29.20 52.23
C HIS A 70 10.63 30.02 51.82
N PRO A 71 11.78 29.93 52.54
CA PRO A 71 12.99 30.69 52.23
C PRO A 71 13.45 30.57 50.76
N ASP A 72 13.41 29.35 50.22
CA ASP A 72 13.78 29.07 48.83
C ASP A 72 12.66 29.24 47.77
N TYR A 73 11.46 29.73 48.13
CA TYR A 73 10.33 29.80 47.18
C TYR A 73 10.67 30.60 45.92
N GLN A 74 11.22 31.82 46.08
CA GLN A 74 11.59 32.68 44.95
C GLN A 74 12.72 32.10 44.09
N ARG A 75 13.59 31.28 44.67
CA ARG A 75 14.63 30.56 43.92
C ARG A 75 13.97 29.52 43.02
N TRP A 76 13.12 28.65 43.57
CA TRP A 76 12.46 27.59 42.81
C TRP A 76 11.52 28.12 41.73
N GLN A 77 10.82 29.23 41.97
CA GLN A 77 9.99 29.87 40.94
C GLN A 77 10.82 30.38 39.75
N ARG A 78 12.05 30.85 39.99
CA ARG A 78 12.98 31.27 38.93
C ARG A 78 13.56 30.09 38.15
N GLU A 79 13.79 28.96 38.80
CA GLU A 79 14.33 27.73 38.18
C GLU A 79 13.26 26.89 37.45
N LEU A 80 11.98 27.06 37.79
CA LEU A 80 10.87 26.26 37.26
C LEU A 80 10.80 26.18 35.72
N PRO A 81 11.00 27.25 34.94
CA PRO A 81 10.99 27.16 33.48
C PRO A 81 12.13 26.27 32.92
N GLU A 82 13.29 26.29 33.56
CA GLU A 82 14.42 25.46 33.16
C GLU A 82 14.15 23.98 33.50
N ILE A 83 13.62 23.69 34.70
CA ILE A 83 13.24 22.33 35.11
C ILE A 83 12.21 21.74 34.13
N ARG A 84 11.21 22.54 33.71
CA ARG A 84 10.23 22.13 32.68
C ARG A 84 10.89 21.82 31.34
N THR A 85 11.84 22.64 30.91
CA THR A 85 12.61 22.40 29.66
C THR A 85 13.44 21.12 29.73
N ARG A 86 14.08 20.85 30.88
CA ARG A 86 14.83 19.61 31.13
C ARG A 86 13.91 18.38 31.12
N ALA A 87 12.75 18.47 31.76
CA ALA A 87 11.72 17.43 31.75
C ALA A 87 11.23 17.11 30.33
N ALA A 88 10.87 18.12 29.54
CA ALA A 88 10.42 17.95 28.16
C ALA A 88 11.53 17.38 27.25
N SER A 89 12.79 17.75 27.47
CA SER A 89 13.92 17.20 26.71
C SER A 89 14.21 15.75 27.08
N TYR A 90 14.08 15.40 28.36
CA TYR A 90 14.17 14.01 28.82
C TYR A 90 13.05 13.16 28.20
N GLU A 91 11.81 13.63 28.22
CA GLU A 91 10.67 12.97 27.56
C GLU A 91 10.97 12.69 26.09
N ARG A 92 11.31 13.73 25.30
CA ARG A 92 11.65 13.58 23.88
C ARG A 92 12.78 12.60 23.63
N ALA A 93 13.83 12.63 24.45
CA ALA A 93 14.97 11.72 24.31
C ALA A 93 14.57 10.27 24.58
N LYS A 94 13.71 10.01 25.57
CA LYS A 94 13.19 8.66 25.86
C LYS A 94 12.23 8.16 24.81
N VAL A 95 11.33 9.02 24.32
CA VAL A 95 10.42 8.69 23.22
C VAL A 95 11.22 8.31 21.98
N ARG A 96 12.12 9.17 21.53
CA ARG A 96 12.95 8.93 20.34
C ARG A 96 13.78 7.66 20.45
N ARG A 97 14.49 7.46 21.57
CA ARG A 97 15.30 6.25 21.76
C ARG A 97 14.45 4.97 21.73
N GLY A 98 13.26 5.00 22.35
CA GLY A 98 12.37 3.85 22.32
C GLY A 98 11.80 3.60 20.92
N GLU A 99 11.49 4.64 20.16
CA GLU A 99 11.08 4.53 18.75
C GLU A 99 12.20 3.95 17.88
N ASP A 100 13.45 4.43 18.02
CA ASP A 100 14.62 3.87 17.33
C ASP A 100 14.79 2.37 17.64
N GLN A 101 14.56 1.96 18.90
CA GLN A 101 14.59 0.56 19.31
C GLN A 101 13.44 -0.25 18.67
N LEU A 102 12.23 0.31 18.56
CA LEU A 102 11.12 -0.34 17.89
C LEU A 102 11.38 -0.53 16.38
N GLU A 103 11.99 0.45 15.72
CA GLU A 103 12.37 0.35 14.31
C GLU A 103 13.43 -0.72 14.08
N ALA A 104 14.37 -0.88 15.02
CA ALA A 104 15.36 -1.95 15.02
C ALA A 104 14.80 -3.33 15.41
N GLY A 105 13.49 -3.44 15.74
CA GLY A 105 12.86 -4.69 16.20
C GLY A 105 13.16 -5.06 17.66
N ALA A 106 13.86 -4.21 18.41
CA ALA A 106 14.21 -4.36 19.82
C ALA A 106 13.04 -3.95 20.74
N ILE A 107 11.91 -4.67 20.62
CA ILE A 107 10.64 -4.33 21.29
C ILE A 107 10.79 -4.36 22.82
N HIS A 108 11.57 -5.29 23.37
CA HIS A 108 11.76 -5.41 24.81
C HIS A 108 12.54 -4.21 25.37
N GLU A 109 13.62 -3.82 24.69
CA GLU A 109 14.47 -2.69 25.04
C GLU A 109 13.69 -1.37 24.94
N ALA A 110 12.83 -1.23 23.93
CA ALA A 110 11.92 -0.08 23.79
C ALA A 110 10.97 0.04 25.00
N LEU A 111 10.32 -1.07 25.37
CA LEU A 111 9.44 -1.10 26.55
C LEU A 111 10.20 -0.70 27.82
N GLN A 112 11.39 -1.26 28.06
CA GLN A 112 12.23 -0.85 29.19
C GLN A 112 12.57 0.65 29.16
N THR A 113 12.88 1.20 27.98
CA THR A 113 13.15 2.64 27.81
C THR A 113 11.93 3.48 28.21
N PHE A 114 10.73 3.09 27.78
CA PHE A 114 9.49 3.80 28.13
C PHE A 114 9.11 3.63 29.60
N THR A 115 9.24 2.43 30.19
CA THR A 115 8.99 2.18 31.61
C THR A 115 9.89 3.06 32.48
N ARG A 116 11.21 3.09 32.22
CA ARG A 116 12.16 3.99 32.92
C ARG A 116 11.87 5.46 32.66
N GLY A 117 11.30 5.81 31.51
CA GLY A 117 10.79 7.15 31.24
C GLY A 117 9.64 7.50 32.17
N LEU A 118 8.64 6.63 32.27
CA LEU A 118 7.44 6.77 33.08
C LEU A 118 7.71 6.74 34.59
N GLU A 119 8.74 6.02 35.06
CA GLU A 119 9.19 6.09 36.45
C GLU A 119 9.58 7.53 36.87
N LYS A 120 10.13 8.31 35.93
CA LYS A 120 10.59 9.69 36.17
C LYS A 120 9.55 10.75 35.78
N LEU A 121 8.68 10.43 34.82
CA LEU A 121 7.59 11.28 34.32
C LEU A 121 6.27 10.47 34.21
N PRO A 122 5.62 10.10 35.32
CA PRO A 122 4.42 9.26 35.30
C PRO A 122 3.22 9.90 34.59
N SER A 123 3.15 11.23 34.51
CA SER A 123 2.07 11.97 33.86
C SER A 123 2.28 12.20 32.36
N SER A 124 3.46 11.85 31.82
CA SER A 124 3.79 12.05 30.40
C SER A 124 2.86 11.26 29.48
N GLU A 125 1.95 11.97 28.80
CA GLU A 125 1.05 11.36 27.82
C GLU A 125 1.81 10.83 26.60
N ALA A 126 2.92 11.46 26.20
CA ALA A 126 3.75 10.98 25.11
C ALA A 126 4.38 9.62 25.44
N LEU A 127 4.97 9.46 26.62
CA LEU A 127 5.57 8.19 27.05
C LEU A 127 4.50 7.10 27.26
N LYS A 128 3.34 7.43 27.83
CA LYS A 128 2.22 6.47 27.97
C LYS A 128 1.75 5.98 26.61
N LYS A 129 1.56 6.90 25.65
CA LYS A 129 1.15 6.57 24.27
C LYS A 129 2.20 5.69 23.59
N ALA A 130 3.49 6.04 23.69
CA ALA A 130 4.58 5.27 23.11
C ALA A 130 4.68 3.86 23.73
N HIS A 131 4.57 3.75 25.06
CA HIS A 131 4.54 2.47 25.77
C HIS A 131 3.37 1.59 25.29
N LYS A 132 2.14 2.13 25.25
CA LYS A 132 0.96 1.39 24.77
C LYS A 132 1.11 0.93 23.32
N ALA A 133 1.70 1.76 22.46
CA ALA A 133 1.97 1.38 21.07
C ALA A 133 3.00 0.25 20.99
N ALA A 134 4.07 0.30 21.80
CA ALA A 134 5.06 -0.76 21.89
C ALA A 134 4.48 -2.08 22.41
N GLU A 135 3.60 -2.03 23.41
CA GLU A 135 2.88 -3.22 23.91
C GLU A 135 1.98 -3.83 22.85
N ALA A 136 1.22 -3.00 22.12
CA ALA A 136 0.41 -3.47 20.99
C ALA A 136 1.28 -4.18 19.94
N ARG A 137 2.45 -3.62 19.61
CA ARG A 137 3.41 -4.22 18.67
C ARG A 137 3.99 -5.53 19.20
N ARG A 138 4.29 -5.61 20.50
CA ARG A 138 4.73 -6.84 21.18
C ARG A 138 3.68 -7.94 21.05
N MET A 139 2.43 -7.64 21.38
CA MET A 139 1.31 -8.59 21.31
C MET A 139 1.09 -9.08 19.88
N GLN A 140 1.12 -8.20 18.88
CA GLN A 140 1.03 -8.58 17.47
C GLN A 140 2.16 -9.54 17.06
N ARG A 141 3.40 -9.24 17.46
CA ARG A 141 4.55 -10.10 17.16
C ARG A 141 4.45 -11.46 17.84
N GLU A 142 3.95 -11.50 19.08
CA GLU A 142 3.72 -12.73 19.82
C GLU A 142 2.68 -13.63 19.12
N VAL A 143 1.56 -13.06 18.66
CA VAL A 143 0.55 -13.78 17.87
C VAL A 143 1.15 -14.32 16.57
N GLU A 144 1.93 -13.51 15.86
CA GLU A 144 2.59 -13.92 14.61
C GLU A 144 3.54 -15.11 14.82
N LEU A 145 4.44 -15.01 15.81
CA LEU A 145 5.40 -16.07 16.12
C LEU A 145 4.71 -17.35 16.61
N THR A 146 3.65 -17.22 17.42
CA THR A 146 2.86 -18.36 17.89
C THR A 146 2.18 -19.08 16.72
N ARG A 147 1.66 -18.31 15.75
CA ARG A 147 1.08 -18.87 14.52
C ARG A 147 2.14 -19.59 13.68
N MET A 148 3.31 -18.99 13.47
CA MET A 148 4.42 -19.65 12.75
C MET A 148 4.82 -20.96 13.42
N LEU A 149 5.04 -20.93 14.74
CA LEU A 149 5.38 -22.13 15.52
C LEU A 149 4.31 -23.22 15.38
N THR A 150 3.03 -22.84 15.41
CA THR A 150 1.93 -23.81 15.26
C THR A 150 1.89 -24.43 13.87
N ILE A 151 2.19 -23.66 12.82
CA ILE A 151 2.29 -24.18 11.44
C ILE A 151 3.46 -25.17 11.31
N GLU A 152 4.63 -24.85 11.85
CA GLU A 152 5.80 -25.75 11.83
C GLU A 152 5.53 -27.04 12.62
N GLN A 153 4.92 -26.92 13.82
CA GLN A 153 4.48 -28.07 14.60
C GLN A 153 3.53 -28.98 13.81
N ALA A 154 2.58 -28.39 13.09
CA ALA A 154 1.63 -29.14 12.27
C ALA A 154 2.32 -29.90 11.13
N GLN A 155 3.24 -29.24 10.41
CA GLN A 155 3.99 -29.89 9.33
C GLN A 155 4.85 -31.05 9.85
N TRP A 156 5.53 -30.85 10.99
CA TRP A 156 6.29 -31.91 11.64
C TRP A 156 5.39 -33.09 12.05
N LEU A 157 4.22 -32.82 12.66
CA LEU A 157 3.27 -33.86 13.07
C LEU A 157 2.69 -34.66 11.90
N LEU A 158 2.44 -34.02 10.74
CA LEU A 158 1.99 -34.72 9.53
C LEU A 158 3.07 -35.69 9.03
N ASN A 159 4.32 -35.23 9.00
CA ASN A 159 5.44 -36.05 8.55
C ASN A 159 5.71 -37.22 9.52
N GLU A 160 5.75 -36.94 10.82
CA GLU A 160 5.95 -37.97 11.84
C GLU A 160 4.80 -39.00 11.82
N GLY A 161 3.55 -38.53 11.79
CA GLY A 161 2.38 -39.42 11.79
C GLY A 161 2.41 -40.42 10.62
N ARG A 162 2.77 -39.96 9.42
CA ARG A 162 2.96 -40.85 8.26
C ARG A 162 4.02 -41.92 8.50
N LEU A 163 5.17 -41.54 9.08
CA LEU A 163 6.28 -42.48 9.33
C LEU A 163 5.95 -43.47 10.43
N VAL A 164 5.35 -43.02 11.53
CA VAL A 164 5.00 -43.87 12.68
C VAL A 164 3.90 -44.87 12.29
N SER A 165 2.87 -44.44 11.56
CA SER A 165 1.83 -45.35 11.07
C SER A 165 2.41 -46.42 10.14
N ALA A 166 3.29 -46.05 9.20
CA ALA A 166 3.95 -47.02 8.33
C ALA A 166 4.80 -48.04 9.11
N LEU A 167 5.49 -47.62 10.17
CA LEU A 167 6.24 -48.54 11.04
C LEU A 167 5.30 -49.48 11.80
N ALA A 168 4.19 -48.97 12.34
CA ALA A 168 3.20 -49.77 13.06
C ALA A 168 2.53 -50.83 12.14
N GLU A 169 2.30 -50.50 10.86
CA GLU A 169 1.80 -51.45 9.86
C GLU A 169 2.78 -52.60 9.58
N LEU A 170 4.08 -52.34 9.59
CA LEU A 170 5.12 -53.35 9.40
C LEU A 170 5.34 -54.24 10.64
N ALA A 171 5.00 -53.73 11.83
CA ALA A 171 5.20 -54.41 13.10
C ALA A 171 3.92 -54.36 13.98
N PRO A 172 2.81 -55.03 13.58
CA PRO A 172 1.52 -54.91 14.26
C PRO A 172 1.51 -55.42 15.71
N GLY A 173 2.48 -56.26 16.08
CA GLY A 173 2.65 -56.75 17.46
C GLY A 173 3.38 -55.78 18.40
N ASP A 174 4.00 -54.71 17.88
CA ASP A 174 4.73 -53.74 18.69
C ASP A 174 3.74 -52.76 19.36
N GLU A 175 3.53 -52.93 20.67
CA GLU A 175 2.63 -52.07 21.46
C GLU A 175 3.13 -50.62 21.55
N ALA A 176 4.44 -50.41 21.63
CA ALA A 176 5.01 -49.07 21.75
C ALA A 176 4.77 -48.23 20.48
N LEU A 177 4.82 -48.86 19.29
CA LEU A 177 4.46 -48.20 18.04
C LEU A 177 2.97 -47.84 17.98
N ARG A 178 2.08 -48.73 18.44
CA ARG A 178 0.63 -48.46 18.50
C ARG A 178 0.30 -47.31 19.45
N GLU A 179 0.89 -47.29 20.64
CA GLU A 179 0.76 -46.17 21.58
C GLU A 179 1.24 -44.85 20.96
N ARG A 180 2.36 -44.88 20.23
CA ARG A 180 2.89 -43.70 19.55
C ARG A 180 1.97 -43.18 18.43
N VAL A 181 1.30 -44.06 17.68
CA VAL A 181 0.27 -43.66 16.70
C VAL A 181 -0.86 -42.90 17.41
N VAL A 182 -1.40 -43.43 18.50
CA VAL A 182 -2.50 -42.79 19.26
C VAL A 182 -2.04 -41.44 19.85
N HIS A 183 -0.82 -41.38 20.38
CA HIS A 183 -0.24 -40.13 20.88
C HIS A 183 -0.10 -39.08 19.78
N ASN A 184 0.43 -39.46 18.62
CA ASN A 184 0.59 -38.57 17.48
C ASN A 184 -0.78 -38.07 16.97
N GLN A 185 -1.77 -38.94 16.81
CA GLN A 185 -3.14 -38.57 16.43
C GLN A 185 -3.77 -37.58 17.43
N THR A 186 -3.60 -37.81 18.73
CA THR A 186 -4.08 -36.89 19.77
C THR A 186 -3.40 -35.52 19.67
N ALA A 187 -2.09 -35.50 19.41
CA ALA A 187 -1.35 -34.27 19.19
C ALA A 187 -1.81 -33.53 17.92
N GLN A 188 -2.03 -34.25 16.81
CA GLN A 188 -2.57 -33.73 15.56
C GLN A 188 -3.94 -33.07 15.77
N ALA A 189 -4.88 -33.75 16.43
CA ALA A 189 -6.21 -33.20 16.73
C ALA A 189 -6.15 -31.90 17.55
N ARG A 190 -5.26 -31.85 18.55
CA ARG A 190 -5.06 -30.63 19.37
C ARG A 190 -4.47 -29.47 18.57
N VAL A 191 -3.50 -29.73 17.70
CA VAL A 191 -2.91 -28.70 16.83
C VAL A 191 -3.91 -28.24 15.77
N ALA A 192 -4.68 -29.16 15.19
CA ALA A 192 -5.76 -28.85 14.26
C ALA A 192 -6.78 -27.89 14.90
N GLY A 193 -7.18 -28.14 16.15
CA GLY A 193 -8.07 -27.24 16.89
C GLY A 193 -7.50 -25.83 17.11
N ARG A 194 -6.18 -25.69 17.34
CA ARG A 194 -5.52 -24.37 17.42
C ARG A 194 -5.52 -23.67 16.07
N LEU A 195 -5.14 -24.38 15.00
CA LEU A 195 -5.13 -23.85 13.63
C LEU A 195 -6.53 -23.43 13.18
N GLY A 196 -7.57 -24.19 13.52
CA GLY A 196 -8.96 -23.83 13.23
C GLY A 196 -9.38 -22.51 13.87
N ARG A 197 -9.02 -22.27 15.14
CA ARG A 197 -9.28 -20.98 15.81
C ARG A 197 -8.52 -19.83 15.16
N MET A 198 -7.22 -20.00 14.91
CA MET A 198 -6.40 -19.01 14.20
C MET A 198 -6.93 -18.73 12.78
N GLY A 199 -7.46 -19.75 12.10
CA GLY A 199 -8.11 -19.61 10.79
C GLY A 199 -9.39 -18.80 10.88
N GLY A 200 -10.18 -18.98 11.95
CA GLY A 200 -11.36 -18.18 12.25
C GLY A 200 -11.03 -16.72 12.52
N GLU A 201 -10.00 -16.45 13.33
CA GLU A 201 -9.48 -15.11 13.58
C GLU A 201 -9.00 -14.44 12.28
N ALA A 202 -8.21 -15.16 11.47
CA ALA A 202 -7.76 -14.66 10.17
C ALA A 202 -8.93 -14.35 9.21
N LEU A 203 -10.01 -15.13 9.26
CA LEU A 203 -11.22 -14.85 8.49
C LEU A 203 -11.92 -13.58 8.98
N GLN A 204 -12.03 -13.36 10.29
CA GLN A 204 -12.59 -12.14 10.88
C GLN A 204 -11.78 -10.89 10.52
N GLU A 205 -10.45 -11.03 10.43
CA GLU A 205 -9.52 -9.99 9.97
C GLU A 205 -9.53 -9.80 8.44
N ASN A 206 -10.39 -10.53 7.71
CA ASN A 206 -10.47 -10.52 6.25
C ASN A 206 -9.16 -10.96 5.55
N ASN A 207 -8.28 -11.68 6.27
CA ASN A 207 -7.06 -12.26 5.74
C ASN A 207 -7.35 -13.66 5.16
N LEU A 208 -8.02 -13.68 4.01
CA LEU A 208 -8.50 -14.91 3.37
C LEU A 208 -7.37 -15.89 3.03
N ALA A 209 -6.17 -15.41 2.71
CA ALA A 209 -5.03 -16.27 2.37
C ALA A 209 -4.51 -17.03 3.60
N ALA A 210 -4.37 -16.33 4.74
CA ALA A 210 -3.99 -16.96 6.00
C ALA A 210 -5.06 -17.94 6.48
N ALA A 211 -6.34 -17.53 6.42
CA ALA A 211 -7.47 -18.39 6.80
C ALA A 211 -7.47 -19.70 5.99
N GLU A 212 -7.31 -19.62 4.66
CA GLU A 212 -7.26 -20.80 3.79
C GLU A 212 -6.13 -21.76 4.19
N LYS A 213 -4.90 -21.23 4.33
CA LYS A 213 -3.73 -22.04 4.71
C LYS A 213 -3.94 -22.73 6.05
N LEU A 214 -4.47 -22.02 7.04
CA LEU A 214 -4.69 -22.54 8.39
C LEU A 214 -5.79 -23.61 8.42
N PHE A 215 -6.93 -23.37 7.76
CA PHE A 215 -8.01 -24.38 7.68
C PHE A 215 -7.58 -25.61 6.88
N ALA A 216 -6.85 -25.45 5.77
CA ALA A 216 -6.34 -26.57 5.00
C ALA A 216 -5.37 -27.44 5.81
N LEU A 217 -4.48 -26.82 6.60
CA LEU A 217 -3.54 -27.54 7.45
C LEU A 217 -4.25 -28.21 8.64
N ALA A 218 -5.26 -27.57 9.22
CA ALA A 218 -6.09 -28.15 10.25
C ALA A 218 -6.83 -29.40 9.76
N LEU A 219 -7.44 -29.35 8.57
CA LEU A 219 -8.11 -30.49 7.94
C LEU A 219 -7.14 -31.62 7.58
N ALA A 220 -5.92 -31.28 7.15
CA ALA A 220 -4.90 -32.29 6.87
C ALA A 220 -4.48 -33.06 8.14
N LEU A 221 -4.42 -32.38 9.29
CA LEU A 221 -4.11 -33.00 10.58
C LEU A 221 -5.28 -33.78 11.16
N ASN A 222 -6.51 -33.27 11.00
CA ASN A 222 -7.72 -33.90 11.52
C ASN A 222 -8.89 -33.67 10.56
N PRO A 223 -9.15 -34.62 9.63
CA PRO A 223 -10.27 -34.55 8.70
C PRO A 223 -11.64 -34.49 9.40
N GLU A 224 -11.78 -35.05 10.60
CA GLU A 224 -13.07 -35.07 11.32
C GLU A 224 -13.37 -33.75 12.08
N SER A 225 -12.57 -32.70 11.85
CA SER A 225 -12.68 -31.43 12.56
C SER A 225 -13.90 -30.58 12.17
N GLY A 226 -14.60 -30.90 11.07
CA GLY A 226 -15.76 -30.14 10.58
C GLY A 226 -15.42 -28.78 9.96
N LEU A 227 -14.15 -28.54 9.61
CA LEU A 227 -13.65 -27.27 9.08
C LEU A 227 -13.78 -27.14 7.55
N GLU A 228 -14.37 -28.13 6.87
CA GLU A 228 -14.53 -28.15 5.41
C GLU A 228 -15.38 -26.99 4.92
N GLN A 229 -16.45 -26.66 5.65
CA GLN A 229 -17.34 -25.56 5.31
C GLN A 229 -16.59 -24.23 5.37
N ASN A 230 -15.78 -24.01 6.40
CA ASN A 230 -14.97 -22.80 6.55
C ASN A 230 -13.95 -22.67 5.41
N LEU A 231 -13.28 -23.76 5.04
CA LEU A 231 -12.34 -23.75 3.92
C LEU A 231 -13.04 -23.48 2.58
N ALA A 232 -14.21 -24.07 2.36
CA ALA A 232 -15.02 -23.85 1.16
C ALA A 232 -15.51 -22.39 1.07
N GLU A 233 -15.97 -21.80 2.18
CA GLU A 233 -16.38 -20.40 2.26
C GLU A 233 -15.24 -19.46 1.90
N VAL A 234 -14.05 -19.66 2.50
CA VAL A 234 -12.86 -18.84 2.21
C VAL A 234 -12.51 -18.91 0.72
N ARG A 235 -12.47 -20.11 0.14
CA ARG A 235 -12.14 -20.31 -1.28
C ARG A 235 -13.17 -19.70 -2.21
N SER A 236 -14.46 -19.85 -1.92
CA SER A 236 -15.52 -19.23 -2.72
C SER A 236 -15.43 -17.70 -2.69
N THR A 237 -15.16 -17.11 -1.52
CA THR A 237 -14.98 -15.67 -1.35
C THR A 237 -13.78 -15.16 -2.13
N GLN A 238 -12.63 -15.86 -2.07
CA GLN A 238 -11.45 -15.50 -2.86
C GLN A 238 -11.73 -15.54 -4.37
N ARG A 239 -12.39 -16.60 -4.86
CA ARG A 239 -12.76 -16.73 -6.28
C ARG A 239 -13.69 -15.60 -6.72
N ALA A 240 -14.71 -15.27 -5.92
CA ALA A 240 -15.62 -14.17 -6.21
C ALA A 240 -14.88 -12.82 -6.30
N ARG A 241 -13.92 -12.57 -5.39
CA ARG A 241 -13.07 -11.37 -5.44
C ARG A 241 -12.17 -11.33 -6.67
N ALA A 242 -11.55 -12.46 -7.04
CA ALA A 242 -10.70 -12.55 -8.22
C ALA A 242 -11.48 -12.24 -9.50
N VAL A 243 -12.67 -12.84 -9.66
CA VAL A 243 -13.56 -12.58 -10.81
C VAL A 243 -13.99 -11.12 -10.85
N SER A 244 -14.38 -10.53 -9.71
CA SER A 244 -14.77 -9.12 -9.64
C SER A 244 -13.61 -8.18 -9.99
N ALA A 245 -12.40 -8.45 -9.49
CA ALA A 245 -11.21 -7.67 -9.78
C ALA A 245 -10.84 -7.74 -11.27
N GLU A 246 -10.92 -8.93 -11.87
CA GLU A 246 -10.66 -9.11 -13.30
C GLU A 246 -11.69 -8.35 -14.16
N GLN A 247 -12.97 -8.44 -13.82
CA GLN A 247 -14.02 -7.71 -14.52
C GLN A 247 -13.82 -6.18 -14.44
N GLU A 248 -13.48 -5.67 -13.26
CA GLU A 248 -13.19 -4.25 -13.08
C GLU A 248 -11.96 -3.81 -13.90
N GLN A 249 -10.90 -4.62 -13.91
CA GLN A 249 -9.73 -4.35 -14.72
C GLN A 249 -10.05 -4.32 -16.23
N ARG A 250 -10.82 -5.30 -16.72
CA ARG A 250 -11.29 -5.33 -18.12
C ARG A 250 -12.12 -4.09 -18.45
N ARG A 251 -13.02 -3.67 -17.56
CA ARG A 251 -13.82 -2.44 -17.73
C ARG A 251 -12.96 -1.19 -17.77
N ARG A 252 -11.94 -1.07 -16.91
CA ARG A 252 -11.00 0.05 -16.92
C ARG A 252 -10.21 0.14 -18.21
N VAL A 253 -9.68 -0.99 -18.69
CA VAL A 253 -8.96 -1.04 -19.97
C VAL A 253 -9.89 -0.67 -21.12
N ALA A 254 -11.10 -1.22 -21.17
CA ALA A 254 -12.09 -0.87 -22.19
C ALA A 254 -12.44 0.63 -22.18
N ARG A 255 -12.68 1.23 -21.00
CA ARG A 255 -12.95 2.68 -20.87
C ARG A 255 -11.77 3.53 -21.33
N THR A 256 -10.55 3.13 -21.01
CA THR A 256 -9.34 3.87 -21.40
C THR A 256 -9.17 3.84 -22.92
N ARG A 257 -9.41 2.68 -23.53
CA ARG A 257 -9.39 2.51 -25.00
C ARG A 257 -10.47 3.32 -25.69
N GLU A 258 -11.70 3.30 -25.15
CA GLU A 258 -12.81 4.11 -25.70
C GLU A 258 -12.49 5.60 -25.66
N ALA A 259 -12.01 6.11 -24.52
CA ALA A 259 -11.62 7.52 -24.38
C ALA A 259 -10.47 7.91 -25.33
N GLU A 260 -9.51 7.00 -25.57
CA GLU A 260 -8.44 7.24 -26.54
C GLU A 260 -8.97 7.24 -27.98
N ALA A 261 -9.89 6.33 -28.32
CA ALA A 261 -10.55 6.30 -29.62
C ALA A 261 -11.37 7.58 -29.87
N GLU A 262 -12.16 8.04 -28.90
CA GLU A 262 -12.89 9.31 -28.97
C GLU A 262 -11.95 10.51 -29.18
N ARG A 263 -10.82 10.55 -28.46
CA ARG A 263 -9.84 11.62 -28.59
C ARG A 263 -9.20 11.64 -29.98
N LEU A 264 -8.79 10.47 -30.48
CA LEU A 264 -8.20 10.33 -31.82
C LEU A 264 -9.22 10.69 -32.90
N ALA A 265 -10.47 10.22 -32.77
CA ALA A 265 -11.54 10.56 -33.70
C ALA A 265 -11.81 12.07 -33.74
N THR A 266 -11.91 12.71 -32.57
CA THR A 266 -12.07 14.17 -32.46
C THR A 266 -10.91 14.93 -33.08
N SER A 267 -9.68 14.47 -32.85
CA SER A 267 -8.48 15.11 -33.41
C SER A 267 -8.39 14.95 -34.93
N ALA A 268 -8.72 13.75 -35.44
CA ALA A 268 -8.77 13.47 -36.87
C ALA A 268 -9.84 14.31 -37.58
N ASP A 269 -11.02 14.46 -36.97
CA ASP A 269 -12.08 15.32 -37.48
C ASP A 269 -11.63 16.80 -37.55
N ALA A 270 -10.99 17.31 -36.50
CA ALA A 270 -10.46 18.67 -36.49
C ALA A 270 -9.39 18.89 -37.56
N ALA A 271 -8.45 17.95 -37.72
CA ALA A 271 -7.43 18.00 -38.78
C ALA A 271 -8.07 17.99 -40.18
N LEU A 272 -9.11 17.17 -40.38
CA LEU A 272 -9.89 17.11 -41.62
C LEU A 272 -10.57 18.46 -41.92
N GLN A 273 -11.25 19.06 -40.93
CA GLN A 273 -11.91 20.36 -41.07
C GLN A 273 -10.94 21.50 -41.42
N GLN A 274 -9.69 21.41 -40.94
CA GLN A 274 -8.62 22.37 -41.23
C GLN A 274 -7.93 22.12 -42.58
N GLY A 275 -8.25 21.02 -43.27
CA GLY A 275 -7.58 20.61 -44.50
C GLY A 275 -6.19 20.03 -44.29
N ALA A 276 -5.82 19.66 -43.06
CA ALA A 276 -4.58 18.98 -42.71
C ALA A 276 -4.67 17.47 -43.00
N LEU A 277 -4.78 17.12 -44.30
CA LEU A 277 -5.15 15.77 -44.74
C LEU A 277 -4.13 14.68 -44.38
N VAL A 278 -2.83 15.01 -44.32
CA VAL A 278 -1.78 14.06 -43.90
C VAL A 278 -1.93 13.71 -42.41
N GLU A 279 -2.07 14.73 -41.56
CA GLU A 279 -2.26 14.54 -40.11
C GLU A 279 -3.55 13.77 -39.81
N ALA A 280 -4.65 14.09 -40.51
CA ALA A 280 -5.90 13.35 -40.39
C ALA A 280 -5.74 11.87 -40.75
N GLY A 281 -4.93 11.55 -41.77
CA GLY A 281 -4.58 10.18 -42.16
C GLY A 281 -3.78 9.43 -41.09
N GLU A 282 -2.76 10.07 -40.50
CA GLU A 282 -1.98 9.47 -39.41
C GLU A 282 -2.83 9.21 -38.16
N LEU A 283 -3.69 10.16 -37.79
CA LEU A 283 -4.62 10.01 -36.66
C LEU A 283 -5.64 8.90 -36.92
N LEU A 284 -6.18 8.79 -38.14
CA LEU A 284 -7.07 7.72 -38.54
C LEU A 284 -6.37 6.35 -38.48
N GLN A 285 -5.13 6.24 -38.96
CA GLN A 285 -4.38 4.98 -38.87
C GLN A 285 -4.16 4.54 -37.42
N ARG A 286 -3.85 5.49 -36.52
CA ARG A 286 -3.74 5.22 -35.08
C ARG A 286 -5.07 4.81 -34.47
N LEU A 287 -6.18 5.41 -34.91
CA LEU A 287 -7.53 5.03 -34.49
C LEU A 287 -7.89 3.62 -34.95
N GLU A 288 -7.59 3.25 -36.19
CA GLU A 288 -7.85 1.92 -36.76
C GLU A 288 -7.04 0.81 -36.08
N ALA A 289 -5.86 1.13 -35.54
CA ALA A 289 -5.05 0.21 -34.76
C ALA A 289 -5.65 -0.11 -33.38
N LEU A 290 -6.65 0.64 -32.90
CA LEU A 290 -7.34 0.36 -31.63
C LEU A 290 -8.46 -0.68 -31.81
N GLU A 291 -8.41 -1.75 -31.02
CA GLU A 291 -9.50 -2.74 -30.94
C GLU A 291 -10.82 -2.07 -30.53
N GLY A 292 -11.87 -2.26 -31.34
CA GLY A 292 -13.21 -1.71 -31.08
C GLY A 292 -13.49 -0.33 -31.70
N ALA A 293 -12.50 0.32 -32.32
CA ALA A 293 -12.66 1.64 -32.93
C ALA A 293 -13.33 1.65 -34.32
N ALA A 294 -13.74 0.48 -34.83
CA ALA A 294 -14.26 0.32 -36.19
C ALA A 294 -15.40 1.28 -36.55
N ARG A 295 -16.30 1.58 -35.59
CA ARG A 295 -17.41 2.52 -35.82
C ARG A 295 -16.94 3.95 -36.02
N HIS A 296 -15.95 4.40 -35.25
CA HIS A 296 -15.41 5.76 -35.34
C HIS A 296 -14.53 5.93 -36.59
N ALA A 297 -13.79 4.88 -36.96
CA ALA A 297 -12.87 4.93 -38.09
C ALA A 297 -13.57 4.98 -39.46
N GLU A 298 -14.70 4.27 -39.62
CA GLU A 298 -15.35 4.14 -40.93
C GLU A 298 -15.80 5.49 -41.51
N ASP A 299 -16.54 6.29 -40.73
CA ASP A 299 -17.03 7.61 -41.18
C ASP A 299 -15.87 8.56 -41.50
N LEU A 300 -14.86 8.62 -40.63
CA LEU A 300 -13.66 9.43 -40.84
C LEU A 300 -12.90 9.02 -42.09
N ARG A 301 -12.80 7.72 -42.37
CA ARG A 301 -12.12 7.21 -43.58
C ARG A 301 -12.82 7.69 -44.85
N ILE A 302 -14.14 7.54 -44.92
CA ILE A 302 -14.93 7.96 -46.08
C ILE A 302 -14.76 9.46 -46.32
N ARG A 303 -14.89 10.26 -45.25
CA ARG A 303 -14.76 11.73 -45.33
C ARG A 303 -13.34 12.17 -45.70
N LEU A 304 -12.31 11.52 -45.15
CA LEU A 304 -10.92 11.78 -45.49
C LEU A 304 -10.63 11.46 -46.97
N GLN A 305 -11.08 10.30 -47.45
CA GLN A 305 -10.91 9.92 -48.86
C GLN A 305 -11.60 10.90 -49.81
N ALA A 306 -12.81 11.34 -49.48
CA ALA A 306 -13.52 12.36 -50.27
C ALA A 306 -12.75 13.70 -50.29
N ALA A 307 -12.25 14.15 -49.13
CA ALA A 307 -11.48 15.40 -49.04
C ALA A 307 -10.14 15.33 -49.78
N ILE A 308 -9.46 14.18 -49.74
CA ILE A 308 -8.25 13.91 -50.53
C ILE A 308 -8.57 13.98 -52.02
N ALA A 309 -9.62 13.28 -52.48
CA ALA A 309 -10.00 13.28 -53.89
C ALA A 309 -10.31 14.69 -54.40
N GLU A 310 -11.12 15.45 -53.66
CA GLU A 310 -11.47 16.83 -54.02
C GLU A 310 -10.23 17.74 -54.07
N ARG A 311 -9.33 17.63 -53.09
CA ARG A 311 -8.10 18.43 -53.05
C ARG A 311 -7.19 18.09 -54.23
N VAL A 312 -7.04 16.80 -54.52
CA VAL A 312 -6.20 16.31 -55.62
C VAL A 312 -6.73 16.80 -56.97
N GLU A 313 -8.03 16.67 -57.22
CA GLU A 313 -8.66 17.14 -58.47
C GLU A 313 -8.45 18.64 -58.68
N ARG A 314 -8.76 19.45 -57.65
CA ARG A 314 -8.66 20.91 -57.70
C ARG A 314 -7.24 21.39 -57.98
N ASP A 315 -6.25 20.86 -57.26
CA ASP A 315 -4.86 21.30 -57.37
C ASP A 315 -4.15 20.70 -58.59
N LEU A 316 -4.56 19.51 -59.06
CA LEU A 316 -4.14 18.99 -60.36
C LEU A 316 -4.54 19.95 -61.47
N GLU A 317 -5.79 20.38 -61.50
CA GLU A 317 -6.29 21.30 -62.53
C GLU A 317 -5.60 22.67 -62.46
N ARG A 318 -5.45 23.22 -61.25
CA ARG A 318 -4.71 24.48 -61.06
C ARG A 318 -3.26 24.38 -61.55
N GLY A 319 -2.57 23.29 -61.24
CA GLY A 319 -1.22 23.04 -61.74
C GLY A 319 -1.17 22.87 -63.26
N ARG A 320 -2.17 22.20 -63.88
CA ARG A 320 -2.26 22.04 -65.34
C ARG A 320 -2.38 23.40 -66.04
N VAL A 321 -3.18 24.32 -65.49
CA VAL A 321 -3.32 25.69 -66.02
C VAL A 321 -2.01 26.48 -65.92
N LEU A 322 -1.26 26.37 -64.83
CA LEU A 322 0.06 27.02 -64.70
C LEU A 322 1.08 26.42 -65.66
N TYR A 323 1.10 25.10 -65.76
CA TYR A 323 1.99 24.35 -66.64
C TYR A 323 1.78 24.75 -68.11
N SER A 324 0.52 24.85 -68.57
CA SER A 324 0.20 25.20 -69.97
C SER A 324 0.60 26.64 -70.33
N ARG A 325 0.72 27.53 -69.34
CA ARG A 325 1.21 28.91 -69.50
C ARG A 325 2.74 29.01 -69.43
N GLY A 326 3.45 27.89 -69.32
CA GLY A 326 4.92 27.85 -69.21
C GLY A 326 5.46 28.14 -67.81
N ALA A 327 4.60 28.32 -66.81
CA ALA A 327 5.01 28.56 -65.41
C ALA A 327 5.29 27.22 -64.69
N ILE A 328 6.37 26.53 -65.11
CA ILE A 328 6.64 25.14 -64.69
C ILE A 328 7.01 25.02 -63.21
N ASP A 329 7.85 25.91 -62.68
CA ASP A 329 8.20 25.91 -61.25
C ASP A 329 6.96 26.09 -60.36
N ALA A 330 6.08 27.04 -60.70
CA ALA A 330 4.85 27.30 -59.96
C ALA A 330 3.84 26.11 -60.02
N ALA A 331 3.83 25.35 -61.12
CA ALA A 331 3.03 24.12 -61.19
C ALA A 331 3.57 23.03 -60.26
N LEU A 332 4.89 22.88 -60.16
CA LEU A 332 5.53 21.92 -59.25
C LEU A 332 5.39 22.30 -57.78
N ASP A 333 5.37 23.59 -57.45
CA ASP A 333 5.10 24.07 -56.10
C ASP A 333 3.71 23.66 -55.60
N ILE A 334 2.76 23.43 -56.52
CA ILE A 334 1.45 22.86 -56.22
C ILE A 334 1.53 21.34 -56.16
N TRP A 335 2.03 20.68 -57.22
CA TRP A 335 1.93 19.22 -57.34
C TRP A 335 2.82 18.44 -56.36
N ARG A 336 3.99 18.94 -55.96
CA ARG A 336 4.91 18.20 -55.07
C ARG A 336 4.30 17.98 -53.68
N PRO A 337 3.78 19.01 -52.96
CA PRO A 337 3.11 18.79 -51.69
C PRO A 337 1.93 17.80 -51.76
N LEU A 338 1.22 17.74 -52.90
CA LEU A 338 0.13 16.78 -53.07
C LEU A 338 0.58 15.31 -53.03
N GLN A 339 1.84 15.00 -53.33
CA GLN A 339 2.34 13.62 -53.27
C GLN A 339 2.35 13.08 -51.84
N ALA A 340 2.48 13.94 -50.82
CA ALA A 340 2.35 13.51 -49.42
C ALA A 340 0.90 13.17 -49.06
N VAL A 341 -0.08 13.78 -49.73
CA VAL A 341 -1.51 13.57 -49.50
C VAL A 341 -2.06 12.37 -50.28
N ALA A 342 -1.58 12.15 -51.50
CA ALA A 342 -2.03 11.09 -52.39
C ALA A 342 -0.85 10.42 -53.11
N PRO A 343 0.03 9.69 -52.39
CA PRO A 343 1.28 9.15 -52.94
C PRO A 343 1.06 8.17 -54.10
N GLU A 344 -0.07 7.47 -54.10
CA GLU A 344 -0.39 6.46 -55.11
C GLU A 344 -1.07 7.04 -56.35
N HIS A 345 -1.42 8.33 -56.38
CA HIS A 345 -2.19 8.91 -57.48
C HIS A 345 -1.37 8.94 -58.79
N PRO A 346 -1.75 8.17 -59.83
CA PRO A 346 -0.90 7.95 -60.99
C PRO A 346 -0.71 9.21 -61.83
N GLU A 347 -1.77 10.01 -62.00
CA GLU A 347 -1.70 11.22 -62.81
C GLU A 347 -0.80 12.30 -62.20
N LEU A 348 -0.91 12.51 -60.89
CA LEU A 348 -0.08 13.44 -60.14
C LEU A 348 1.41 13.10 -60.29
N ARG A 349 1.77 11.83 -60.11
CA ARG A 349 3.14 11.35 -60.32
C ARG A 349 3.63 11.65 -61.74
N ALA A 350 2.83 11.30 -62.75
CA ALA A 350 3.19 11.55 -64.15
C ALA A 350 3.36 13.05 -64.48
N ASN A 351 2.53 13.92 -63.90
CA ASN A 351 2.60 15.37 -64.10
C ASN A 351 3.84 15.97 -63.43
N VAL A 352 4.17 15.56 -62.20
CA VAL A 352 5.40 15.97 -61.51
C VAL A 352 6.64 15.55 -62.29
N GLU A 353 6.75 14.27 -62.66
CA GLU A 353 7.90 13.76 -63.42
C GLU A 353 8.08 14.49 -64.76
N ARG A 354 6.97 14.80 -65.45
CA ARG A 354 7.02 15.52 -66.72
C ARG A 354 7.55 16.94 -66.54
N ALA A 355 7.03 17.67 -65.55
CA ALA A 355 7.45 19.04 -65.27
C ALA A 355 8.91 19.13 -64.84
N GLU A 356 9.39 18.17 -64.04
CA GLU A 356 10.80 18.10 -63.64
C GLU A 356 11.73 17.87 -64.84
N ARG A 357 11.35 16.98 -65.77
CA ARG A 357 12.11 16.79 -67.02
C ARG A 357 12.18 18.05 -67.88
N VAL A 358 11.11 18.84 -67.92
CA VAL A 358 11.09 20.11 -68.68
C VAL A 358 12.01 21.13 -68.03
N LEU A 359 11.94 21.30 -66.70
CA LEU A 359 12.85 22.22 -65.99
C LEU A 359 14.32 21.84 -66.17
N GLU A 360 14.64 20.55 -66.10
CA GLU A 360 16.01 20.09 -66.31
C GLU A 360 16.53 20.46 -67.70
N ARG A 361 15.71 20.26 -68.75
CA ARG A 361 16.08 20.68 -70.12
C ARG A 361 16.25 22.20 -70.23
N LEU A 362 15.37 22.99 -69.61
CA LEU A 362 15.50 24.46 -69.64
C LEU A 362 16.77 24.95 -68.94
N ARG A 363 17.20 24.31 -67.84
CA ARG A 363 18.46 24.61 -67.16
C ARG A 363 19.67 24.28 -68.03
N GLN A 364 19.65 23.14 -68.70
CA GLN A 364 20.72 22.73 -69.63
C GLN A 364 20.87 23.68 -70.82
N LEU A 365 19.75 24.23 -71.31
CA LEU A 365 19.77 25.21 -72.40
C LEU A 365 20.36 26.56 -71.94
N ARG A 366 19.93 27.09 -70.80
CA ARG A 366 20.49 28.34 -70.25
C ARG A 366 21.97 28.24 -69.91
N GLY A 367 22.43 27.07 -69.43
CA GLY A 367 23.84 26.81 -69.15
C GLY A 367 24.73 26.62 -70.39
N ARG A 368 24.16 26.52 -71.59
CA ARG A 368 24.89 26.48 -72.88
C ARG A 368 24.95 27.84 -73.58
N GLU A 369 24.10 28.79 -73.18
CA GLU A 369 24.03 30.15 -73.70
C GLU A 369 24.80 31.17 -72.83
N SER A 370 25.36 30.71 -71.71
CA SER A 370 26.29 31.44 -70.83
C SER A 370 27.72 30.99 -71.12
#